data_AF-A0A9W2W043-F1
#
_entry.id   AF-A0A9W2W043-F1
#
_cell.length_a   1.000
_cell.length_b   1.000
_cell.length_c   1.000
_cell.angle_alpha   90.00
_cell.angle_beta   90.00
_cell.angle_gamma   90.00
#
_symmetry.space_group_name_H-M   'P 1'
#
loop_
_entity.id
_entity.type
_entity.pdbx_description
1 polymer ?
#
loop_
_entity_poly.entity_id
_entity_poly.type
_entity_poly.pdbx_seq_one_letter_code
_entity_poly.pdbx_strand_id
1 'polypeptide(L)'
;MATRSPSIVISDDESGYDLDLFCIPNHYAQDLEKVFIPHGLIMDRTERLARDVMKEMGNHHIVALCVLKGGYKFFADLLDYIKALNRNSDKSIPMTVDFIRLKSYCNDQSTGDIKVIGGDDLSTLTGKNVLIVEDIIDTGKTMQTLLSLVKQYNPKMVRVASLLVKRTPRSVGYRPDFVGFEIPDKFVVGYALDYNEYFRDLNHVCVISETGKAKYKA
;
A
#
# COMPACT_ATOMS: atom_id res chain seq x y z
N MET A 1 5.68 25.26 0.18
CA MET A 1 4.76 24.11 0.01
C MET A 1 5.52 23.02 -0.70
N ALA A 2 5.75 21.86 -0.08
CA ALA A 2 6.37 20.74 -0.77
C ALA A 2 5.41 20.25 -1.86
N THR A 3 5.83 20.37 -3.12
CA THR A 3 5.09 19.82 -4.28
C THR A 3 5.04 18.31 -4.12
N ARG A 4 3.82 17.74 -4.01
CA ARG A 4 3.59 16.29 -3.91
C ARG A 4 4.28 15.56 -5.06
N SER A 5 4.82 14.37 -4.81
CA SER A 5 5.36 13.53 -5.88
C SER A 5 4.22 13.17 -6.84
N PRO A 6 4.41 13.34 -8.17
CA PRO A 6 3.37 12.98 -9.13
C PRO A 6 3.14 11.47 -9.11
N SER A 7 1.89 11.04 -8.89
CA SER A 7 1.44 9.65 -9.03
C SER A 7 1.28 9.27 -10.50
N ILE A 8 1.26 7.96 -10.79
CA ILE A 8 0.79 7.47 -12.08
C ILE A 8 -0.74 7.41 -12.03
N VAL A 9 -1.41 8.23 -12.84
CA VAL A 9 -2.88 8.26 -12.89
C VAL A 9 -3.36 7.32 -13.98
N ILE A 10 -4.05 6.25 -13.60
CA ILE A 10 -4.71 5.34 -14.53
C ILE A 10 -6.12 5.85 -14.77
N SER A 11 -6.52 6.10 -16.01
CA SER A 11 -7.84 6.66 -16.35
C SER A 11 -8.98 5.65 -16.17
N ASP A 12 -10.22 6.14 -16.16
CA ASP A 12 -11.41 5.29 -15.95
C ASP A 12 -11.70 4.36 -17.15
N ASP A 13 -11.34 4.83 -18.35
CA ASP A 13 -11.43 4.13 -19.64
C ASP A 13 -10.27 3.15 -19.89
N GLU A 14 -9.32 3.02 -18.95
CA GLU A 14 -8.21 2.07 -19.06
C GLU A 14 -8.71 0.63 -19.30
N SER A 15 -8.35 0.11 -20.48
CA SER A 15 -8.69 -1.23 -20.92
C SER A 15 -7.86 -2.28 -20.19
N GLY A 16 -6.69 -1.93 -19.64
CA GLY A 16 -5.72 -2.88 -19.12
C GLY A 16 -5.20 -3.78 -20.24
N TYR A 17 -4.67 -4.94 -19.86
CA TYR A 17 -4.04 -5.87 -20.78
C TYR A 17 -4.65 -7.27 -20.70
N ASP A 18 -4.66 -7.95 -21.84
CA ASP A 18 -5.03 -9.36 -21.94
C ASP A 18 -4.12 -10.23 -21.06
N LEU A 19 -4.72 -11.20 -20.37
CA LEU A 19 -4.03 -12.13 -19.48
C LEU A 19 -3.02 -12.99 -20.24
N ASP A 20 -3.34 -13.37 -21.48
CA ASP A 20 -2.51 -14.27 -22.30
C ASP A 20 -1.18 -13.63 -22.74
N LEU A 21 -1.03 -12.33 -22.57
CA LEU A 21 0.21 -11.59 -22.82
C LEU A 21 1.19 -11.66 -21.64
N PHE A 22 0.78 -12.23 -20.51
CA PHE A 22 1.56 -12.28 -19.27
C PHE A 22 1.59 -13.68 -18.66
N CYS A 23 2.54 -13.90 -17.76
CA CYS A 23 2.62 -15.13 -16.98
C CYS A 23 1.63 -15.07 -15.81
N ILE A 24 0.46 -15.68 -15.98
CA ILE A 24 -0.59 -15.75 -14.95
C ILE A 24 -0.62 -17.16 -14.32
N PRO A 25 -0.77 -17.29 -12.99
CA PRO A 25 -0.97 -18.60 -12.37
C PRO A 25 -2.22 -19.29 -12.93
N ASN A 26 -2.06 -20.50 -13.47
CA ASN A 26 -3.15 -21.21 -14.15
C ASN A 26 -4.41 -21.40 -13.29
N HIS A 27 -4.26 -21.51 -11.97
CA HIS A 27 -5.40 -21.67 -11.07
C HIS A 27 -6.27 -20.41 -10.93
N TYR A 28 -5.80 -19.26 -11.44
CA TYR A 28 -6.54 -17.99 -11.53
C TYR A 28 -6.91 -17.59 -12.96
N ALA A 29 -6.57 -18.37 -13.99
CA ALA A 29 -6.73 -17.98 -15.40
C ALA A 29 -8.18 -17.62 -15.78
N GLN A 30 -9.16 -18.29 -15.17
CA GLN A 30 -10.59 -18.02 -15.39
C GLN A 30 -11.21 -17.10 -14.33
N ASP A 31 -10.41 -16.68 -13.34
CA ASP A 31 -10.89 -15.90 -12.20
C ASP A 31 -10.55 -14.41 -12.34
N LEU A 32 -9.70 -14.04 -13.29
CA LEU A 32 -9.28 -12.67 -13.59
C LEU A 32 -9.94 -12.18 -14.87
N GLU A 33 -10.22 -10.87 -14.94
CA GLU A 33 -10.74 -10.22 -16.14
C GLU A 33 -9.59 -9.71 -17.03
N LYS A 34 -8.57 -9.10 -16.40
CA LYS A 34 -7.44 -8.47 -17.09
C LYS A 34 -6.30 -8.13 -16.15
N VAL A 35 -5.09 -8.01 -16.70
CA VAL A 35 -3.97 -7.37 -16.01
C VAL A 35 -4.23 -5.86 -15.98
N PHE A 36 -4.20 -5.26 -14.79
CA PHE A 36 -4.45 -3.84 -14.61
C PHE A 36 -3.16 -3.05 -14.46
N ILE A 37 -2.23 -3.53 -13.63
CA ILE A 37 -0.90 -2.96 -13.47
C ILE A 37 0.12 -4.09 -13.53
N PRO A 38 0.97 -4.15 -14.56
CA PRO A 38 2.01 -5.17 -14.66
C PRO A 38 3.00 -5.09 -13.48
N HIS A 39 3.45 -6.25 -12.99
CA HIS A 39 4.42 -6.32 -11.89
C HIS A 39 5.67 -5.46 -12.14
N GLY A 40 6.23 -5.47 -13.36
CA GLY A 40 7.39 -4.64 -13.71
C GLY A 40 7.15 -3.14 -13.51
N LEU A 41 5.96 -2.64 -13.89
CA LEU A 41 5.60 -1.23 -13.70
C LEU A 41 5.49 -0.87 -12.21
N ILE A 42 5.05 -1.80 -11.36
CA ILE A 42 5.03 -1.62 -9.91
C ILE A 42 6.45 -1.50 -9.37
N MET A 43 7.38 -2.34 -9.85
CA MET A 43 8.79 -2.27 -9.45
C MET A 43 9.42 -0.92 -9.81
N ASP A 44 9.28 -0.49 -11.06
CA ASP A 44 9.80 0.80 -11.54
C ASP A 44 9.22 1.98 -10.75
N ARG A 45 7.91 1.95 -10.48
CA ARG A 45 7.25 2.99 -9.70
C ARG A 45 7.72 2.99 -8.25
N THR A 46 7.86 1.81 -7.65
CA THR A 46 8.31 1.65 -6.26
C THR A 46 9.75 2.12 -6.07
N GLU A 47 10.63 1.87 -7.03
CA GLU A 47 11.99 2.42 -7.05
C GLU A 47 11.98 3.95 -6.99
N ARG A 48 11.13 4.59 -7.78
CA ARG A 48 10.99 6.05 -7.75
C ARG A 48 10.46 6.53 -6.39
N LEU A 49 9.48 5.85 -5.81
CA LEU A 49 8.95 6.21 -4.48
C LEU A 49 10.03 6.10 -3.41
N ALA A 50 10.89 5.09 -3.43
CA ALA A 50 12.01 4.97 -2.49
C ALA A 50 12.94 6.20 -2.53
N ARG A 51 13.23 6.71 -3.73
CA ARG A 51 14.03 7.93 -3.90
C ARG A 51 13.32 9.16 -3.35
N ASP A 52 12.02 9.30 -3.58
CA ASP A 52 11.23 10.42 -3.07
C ASP A 52 11.13 10.39 -1.54
N VAL A 53 10.91 9.20 -0.95
CA VAL A 53 10.94 8.96 0.50
C VAL A 53 12.29 9.37 1.09
N MET A 54 13.40 8.90 0.51
CA MET A 54 14.74 9.22 1.00
C MET A 54 15.07 10.71 0.87
N LYS A 55 14.57 11.38 -0.17
CA LYS A 55 14.73 12.83 -0.33
C LYS A 55 14.07 13.62 0.80
N GLU A 56 12.89 13.18 1.26
CA GLU A 56 12.12 13.90 2.27
C GLU A 56 12.45 13.47 3.70
N MET A 57 12.66 12.18 3.93
CA MET A 57 12.78 11.58 5.26
C MET A 57 14.20 11.14 5.63
N GLY A 58 15.13 11.12 4.67
CA GLY A 58 16.49 10.60 4.80
C GLY A 58 17.48 11.47 5.59
N ASN A 59 16.98 12.33 6.49
CA ASN A 59 17.79 13.16 7.38
C ASN A 59 17.70 12.74 8.86
N HIS A 60 16.93 11.70 9.17
CA HIS A 60 16.72 11.20 10.51
C HIS A 60 16.37 9.71 10.49
N HIS A 61 16.45 9.03 11.64
CA HIS A 61 16.06 7.63 11.78
C HIS A 61 14.59 7.43 11.38
N ILE A 62 14.36 6.53 10.43
CA ILE A 62 13.03 6.12 9.97
C ILE A 62 12.57 4.84 10.69
N VAL A 63 11.35 4.84 11.23
CA VAL A 63 10.61 3.63 11.59
C VAL A 63 9.62 3.33 10.47
N ALA A 64 9.83 2.24 9.73
CA ALA A 64 8.96 1.81 8.65
C ALA A 64 7.90 0.85 9.20
N LEU A 65 6.64 1.28 9.16
CA LEU A 65 5.50 0.58 9.75
C LEU A 65 4.64 -0.03 8.64
N CYS A 66 4.66 -1.35 8.50
CA CYS A 66 3.87 -2.08 7.51
C CYS A 66 2.45 -2.34 8.03
N VAL A 67 1.44 -2.03 7.20
CA VAL A 67 0.06 -2.44 7.47
C VAL A 67 -0.20 -3.80 6.83
N LEU A 68 -0.47 -4.80 7.67
CA LEU A 68 -0.71 -6.18 7.27
C LEU A 68 -2.21 -6.47 7.04
N LYS A 69 -2.55 -7.42 6.17
CA LYS A 69 -1.62 -8.26 5.39
C LYS A 69 -1.18 -7.61 4.09
N GLY A 70 -2.08 -6.97 3.36
CA GLY A 70 -1.87 -6.58 1.96
C GLY A 70 -0.64 -5.71 1.70
N GLY A 71 -0.22 -4.86 2.65
CA GLY A 71 0.96 -4.02 2.49
C GLY A 71 2.30 -4.76 2.43
N TYR A 72 2.37 -6.06 2.78
CA TYR A 72 3.67 -6.73 3.00
C TYR A 72 4.58 -6.77 1.77
N LYS A 73 4.02 -6.95 0.56
CA LYS A 73 4.81 -7.00 -0.68
C LYS A 73 5.34 -5.62 -1.06
N PHE A 74 4.47 -4.62 -1.11
CA PHE A 74 4.86 -3.25 -1.38
C PHE A 74 5.89 -2.74 -0.36
N PHE A 75 5.68 -3.05 0.92
CA PHE A 75 6.62 -2.73 1.99
C PHE A 75 8.00 -3.34 1.75
N ALA A 76 8.07 -4.65 1.49
CA ALA A 76 9.35 -5.33 1.27
C ALA A 76 10.12 -4.70 0.09
N ASP A 77 9.44 -4.52 -1.04
CA ASP A 77 10.08 -4.03 -2.26
C ASP A 77 10.50 -2.55 -2.11
N LEU A 78 9.68 -1.70 -1.48
CA LEU A 78 10.03 -0.31 -1.15
C LEU A 78 11.28 -0.25 -0.26
N LEU A 79 11.36 -1.08 0.77
CA LEU A 79 12.50 -1.14 1.67
C LEU A 79 13.77 -1.67 0.99
N ASP A 80 13.64 -2.60 0.05
CA ASP A 80 14.78 -3.08 -0.74
C ASP A 80 15.41 -1.97 -1.57
N TYR A 81 14.60 -1.12 -2.21
CA TYR A 81 15.08 0.06 -2.92
C TYR A 81 15.66 1.13 -1.97
N ILE A 82 15.05 1.37 -0.80
CA ILE A 82 15.63 2.28 0.22
C ILE A 82 17.01 1.77 0.69
N LYS A 83 17.13 0.47 0.98
CA LYS A 83 18.41 -0.17 1.35
C LYS A 83 19.43 -0.05 0.22
N ALA A 84 19.01 -0.14 -1.05
CA ALA A 84 19.88 0.06 -2.19
C ALA A 84 20.43 1.49 -2.26
N LEU A 85 19.60 2.51 -1.98
CA LEU A 85 20.07 3.89 -1.89
C LEU A 85 21.04 4.11 -0.72
N ASN A 86 20.73 3.55 0.45
CA ASN A 86 21.59 3.67 1.64
C ASN A 86 22.99 3.07 1.46
N ARG A 87 23.14 2.00 0.68
CA ARG A 87 24.44 1.34 0.45
C ARG A 87 25.23 1.89 -0.73
N ASN A 88 24.59 2.64 -1.62
CA ASN A 88 25.19 3.17 -2.86
C ASN A 88 25.27 4.70 -2.90
N SER A 89 25.04 5.38 -1.77
CA SER A 89 25.18 6.84 -1.66
C SER A 89 25.97 7.22 -0.42
N ASP A 90 26.56 8.41 -0.42
CA ASP A 90 27.37 8.93 0.70
C ASP A 90 26.55 9.22 1.96
N LYS A 91 25.22 9.15 1.86
CA LYS A 91 24.28 9.40 2.96
C LYS A 91 23.51 8.12 3.27
N SER A 92 23.56 7.70 4.53
CA SER A 92 22.74 6.60 5.03
C SER A 92 22.04 7.00 6.31
N ILE A 93 20.87 6.42 6.54
CA ILE A 93 20.12 6.56 7.79
C ILE A 93 19.82 5.18 8.37
N PRO A 94 19.78 5.04 9.70
CA PRO A 94 19.27 3.83 10.33
C PRO A 94 17.77 3.72 10.08
N MET A 95 17.31 2.48 9.88
CA MET A 95 15.91 2.16 9.69
C MET A 95 15.54 0.97 10.57
N THR A 96 14.44 1.10 11.31
CA THR A 96 13.78 0.00 12.02
C THR A 96 12.46 -0.33 11.35
N VAL A 97 11.98 -1.56 11.53
CA VAL A 97 10.75 -2.05 10.89
C VAL A 97 9.79 -2.56 11.95
N ASP A 98 8.50 -2.32 11.75
CA ASP A 98 7.46 -2.88 12.58
C ASP A 98 6.22 -3.22 11.73
N PHE A 99 5.36 -4.10 12.24
CA PHE A 99 4.22 -4.66 11.53
C PHE A 99 2.96 -4.57 12.38
N ILE A 100 1.95 -3.90 11.85
CA ILE A 100 0.64 -3.77 12.49
C ILE A 100 -0.44 -4.41 11.63
N ARG A 101 -1.45 -4.95 12.28
CA ARG A 101 -2.67 -5.41 11.61
C ARG A 101 -3.86 -4.61 12.10
N LEU A 102 -4.63 -4.07 11.17
CA LEU A 102 -5.86 -3.36 11.47
C LEU A 102 -7.03 -4.33 11.35
N LYS A 103 -7.82 -4.48 12.42
CA LYS A 103 -9.12 -5.16 12.35
C LYS A 103 -10.23 -4.15 12.54
N SER A 104 -11.15 -4.10 11.59
CA SER A 104 -12.48 -3.52 11.80
C SER A 104 -13.28 -4.47 12.68
N TYR A 105 -13.89 -3.97 13.76
CA TYR A 105 -14.83 -4.77 14.54
C TYR A 105 -16.03 -5.18 13.67
N CYS A 106 -16.34 -6.48 13.65
CA CYS A 106 -17.56 -7.03 13.08
C CYS A 106 -18.49 -7.41 14.23
N ASN A 107 -19.51 -6.58 14.48
CA ASN A 107 -20.76 -6.97 15.14
C ASN A 107 -21.86 -6.25 14.38
N ASP A 108 -22.30 -6.82 13.25
CA ASP A 108 -23.50 -6.54 12.43
C ASP A 108 -23.84 -5.08 12.05
N GLN A 109 -23.03 -4.11 12.48
CA GLN A 109 -23.01 -2.71 12.14
C GLN A 109 -21.56 -2.22 12.26
N SER A 110 -21.04 -1.51 11.26
CA SER A 110 -19.69 -0.94 11.31
C SER A 110 -19.66 0.17 12.37
N THR A 111 -19.14 -0.09 13.56
CA THR A 111 -19.02 0.92 14.61
C THR A 111 -17.93 1.96 14.31
N GLY A 112 -17.08 1.72 13.30
CA GLY A 112 -16.01 2.64 12.89
C GLY A 112 -14.73 2.52 13.73
N ASP A 113 -14.74 1.72 14.80
CA ASP A 113 -13.57 1.50 15.64
C ASP A 113 -12.63 0.46 15.01
N ILE A 114 -11.40 0.90 14.68
CA ILE A 114 -10.33 0.06 14.15
C ILE A 114 -9.38 -0.26 15.30
N LYS A 115 -9.20 -1.55 15.59
CA LYS A 115 -8.21 -1.99 16.57
C LYS A 115 -6.90 -2.33 15.87
N VAL A 116 -5.81 -1.77 16.38
CA VAL A 116 -4.45 -2.17 16.01
C VAL A 116 -4.09 -3.45 16.77
N ILE A 117 -3.66 -4.47 16.05
CA ILE A 117 -3.26 -5.77 16.57
C ILE A 117 -1.85 -6.07 16.08
N GLY A 118 -0.97 -6.48 16.98
CA GLY A 118 0.45 -6.64 16.67
C GLY A 118 1.17 -5.29 16.65
N GLY A 119 2.47 -5.34 16.44
CA GLY A 119 3.39 -4.22 16.59
C GLY A 119 4.11 -4.24 17.93
N ASP A 120 5.30 -3.65 17.96
CA ASP A 120 5.97 -3.31 19.21
C ASP A 120 5.17 -2.21 19.96
N ASP A 121 5.58 -1.88 21.18
CA ASP A 121 5.03 -0.73 21.86
C ASP A 121 5.21 0.53 20.99
N LEU A 122 4.09 1.17 20.62
CA LEU A 122 4.08 2.37 19.78
C LEU A 122 4.85 3.54 20.42
N SER A 123 5.21 3.46 21.71
CA SER A 123 6.16 4.38 22.35
C SER A 123 7.51 4.46 21.64
N THR A 124 7.93 3.39 20.94
CA THR A 124 9.15 3.36 20.13
C THR A 124 9.17 4.34 18.95
N LEU A 125 8.00 4.87 18.56
CA LEU A 125 7.85 5.86 17.48
C LEU A 125 8.24 7.29 17.92
N THR A 126 8.35 7.53 19.23
CA THR A 126 8.55 8.87 19.80
C THR A 126 9.81 9.55 19.24
N GLY A 127 9.66 10.75 18.71
CA GLY A 127 10.76 11.54 18.15
C GLY A 127 11.40 10.98 16.87
N LYS A 128 10.83 9.94 16.25
CA LYS A 128 11.34 9.34 14.99
C LYS A 128 10.54 9.81 13.77
N ASN A 129 11.12 9.64 12.58
CA ASN A 129 10.37 9.77 11.34
C ASN A 129 9.62 8.45 11.09
N VAL A 130 8.29 8.46 11.07
CA VAL A 130 7.48 7.25 10.85
C VAL A 130 7.02 7.22 9.40
N LEU A 131 7.35 6.13 8.69
CA LEU A 131 6.86 5.85 7.34
C LEU A 131 5.85 4.71 7.43
N ILE A 132 4.57 5.02 7.31
CA ILE A 132 3.50 4.02 7.23
C ILE A 132 3.38 3.56 5.78
N VAL A 133 3.33 2.25 5.56
CA VAL A 133 3.22 1.67 4.22
C VAL A 133 1.95 0.82 4.14
N GLU A 134 1.08 1.19 3.20
CA GLU A 134 -0.22 0.57 2.94
C GLU A 134 -0.32 0.11 1.49
N ASP A 135 -1.07 -0.96 1.23
CA ASP A 135 -1.32 -1.43 -0.14
C ASP A 135 -2.28 -0.51 -0.91
N ILE A 136 -3.43 -0.16 -0.32
CA ILE A 136 -4.48 0.61 -0.97
C ILE A 136 -5.24 1.56 -0.05
N ILE A 137 -5.45 2.79 -0.52
CA ILE A 137 -6.41 3.73 0.05
C ILE A 137 -7.71 3.69 -0.75
N ASP A 138 -8.76 3.11 -0.16
CA ASP A 138 -10.13 3.18 -0.69
C ASP A 138 -10.87 4.42 -0.15
N THR A 139 -11.54 4.28 1.00
CA THR A 139 -12.26 5.41 1.63
C THR A 139 -11.34 6.37 2.37
N GLY A 140 -10.18 5.89 2.86
CA GLY A 140 -9.25 6.66 3.69
C GLY A 140 -9.52 6.64 5.20
N LYS A 141 -10.63 6.04 5.66
CA LYS A 141 -10.98 5.95 7.09
C LYS A 141 -9.92 5.22 7.90
N THR A 142 -9.40 4.11 7.38
CA THR A 142 -8.34 3.31 8.00
C THR A 142 -7.11 4.14 8.34
N MET A 143 -6.62 4.91 7.37
CA MET A 143 -5.46 5.79 7.58
C MET A 143 -5.75 6.96 8.51
N GLN A 144 -6.96 7.53 8.50
CA GLN A 144 -7.31 8.59 9.46
C GLN A 144 -7.23 8.09 10.90
N THR A 145 -7.74 6.89 11.18
CA THR A 145 -7.68 6.29 12.52
C THR A 145 -6.25 5.96 12.90
N LEU A 146 -5.49 5.30 12.01
CA LEU A 146 -4.11 4.94 12.28
C LEU A 146 -3.22 6.18 12.53
N LEU A 147 -3.35 7.22 11.70
CA LEU A 147 -2.61 8.47 11.89
C LEU A 147 -2.97 9.16 13.20
N SER A 148 -4.24 9.13 13.60
CA SER A 148 -4.67 9.70 14.88
C SER A 148 -4.07 8.94 16.07
N LEU A 149 -3.90 7.62 15.96
CA LEU A 149 -3.22 6.81 16.98
C LEU A 149 -1.73 7.09 17.02
N VAL A 150 -1.04 7.00 15.88
CA VAL A 150 0.42 7.18 15.80
C VAL A 150 0.85 8.57 16.30
N LYS A 151 0.07 9.61 16.02
CA LYS A 151 0.35 10.98 16.49
C LYS A 151 0.35 11.14 18.00
N GLN A 152 -0.36 10.29 18.75
CA GLN A 152 -0.41 10.35 20.23
C GLN A 152 0.97 10.05 20.85
N TYR A 153 1.83 9.35 20.12
CA TYR A 153 3.18 8.98 20.56
C TYR A 153 4.24 10.02 20.14
N ASN A 154 3.83 11.20 19.69
CA ASN A 154 4.72 12.33 19.36
C ASN A 154 5.92 11.95 18.46
N PRO A 155 5.69 11.31 17.30
CA PRO A 155 6.74 11.13 16.31
C PRO A 155 7.23 12.48 15.79
N LYS A 156 8.49 12.55 15.34
CA LYS A 156 9.06 13.76 14.74
C LYS A 156 8.38 14.11 13.42
N MET A 157 8.05 13.10 12.63
CA MET A 157 7.36 13.23 11.35
C MET A 157 6.55 11.96 11.11
N VAL A 158 5.40 12.07 10.45
CA VAL A 158 4.66 10.93 9.95
C VAL A 158 4.40 11.15 8.47
N ARG A 159 4.72 10.14 7.65
CA ARG A 159 4.41 10.09 6.24
C ARG A 159 3.77 8.75 5.90
N VAL A 160 2.91 8.77 4.89
CA VAL A 160 2.24 7.57 4.38
C VAL A 160 2.61 7.35 2.93
N ALA A 161 3.10 6.15 2.65
CA ALA A 161 3.24 5.61 1.32
C ALA A 161 2.11 4.62 1.05
N SER A 162 1.41 4.79 -0.06
CA SER A 162 0.46 3.79 -0.53
C SER A 162 0.70 3.45 -1.99
N LEU A 163 0.65 2.15 -2.30
CA LEU A 163 0.81 1.71 -3.68
C LEU A 163 -0.36 2.21 -4.52
N LEU A 164 -1.59 2.02 -4.06
CA LEU A 164 -2.81 2.35 -4.81
C LEU A 164 -3.68 3.37 -4.05
N VAL A 165 -4.24 4.34 -4.77
CA VAL A 165 -5.27 5.25 -4.23
C VAL A 165 -6.46 5.20 -5.17
N LYS A 166 -7.64 4.85 -4.64
CA LYS A 166 -8.87 4.85 -5.44
C LYS A 166 -9.44 6.25 -5.59
N ARG A 167 -9.88 6.55 -6.81
CA ARG A 167 -10.83 7.62 -7.10
C ARG A 167 -12.23 7.09 -6.90
N THR A 168 -12.77 7.31 -5.69
CA THR A 168 -14.11 6.87 -5.32
C THR A 168 -14.89 8.02 -4.67
N PRO A 169 -16.21 8.15 -4.93
CA PRO A 169 -17.05 9.12 -4.25
C PRO A 169 -17.18 8.84 -2.74
N ARG A 170 -16.82 7.64 -2.28
CA ARG A 170 -16.83 7.24 -0.86
C ARG A 170 -15.61 7.77 -0.07
N SER A 171 -14.70 8.48 -0.73
CA SER A 171 -13.47 8.99 -0.12
C SER A 171 -13.76 10.09 0.90
N VAL A 172 -13.09 10.03 2.05
CA VAL A 172 -13.10 11.10 3.06
C VAL A 172 -12.10 12.22 2.75
N GLY A 173 -11.51 12.22 1.55
CA GLY A 173 -10.54 13.24 1.10
C GLY A 173 -9.12 13.05 1.62
N TYR A 174 -8.83 11.97 2.36
CA TYR A 174 -7.48 11.66 2.79
C TYR A 174 -6.58 11.34 1.58
N ARG A 175 -5.35 11.87 1.58
CA ARG A 175 -4.34 11.65 0.54
C ARG A 175 -2.99 11.30 1.17
N PRO A 176 -2.36 10.17 0.78
CA PRO A 176 -0.99 9.84 1.20
C PRO A 176 0.03 10.87 0.70
N ASP A 177 1.20 10.86 1.33
CA ASP A 177 2.33 11.71 0.95
C ASP A 177 3.07 11.14 -0.28
N PHE A 178 3.16 9.81 -0.36
CA PHE A 178 3.76 9.08 -1.47
C PHE A 178 2.74 8.13 -2.08
N VAL A 179 2.44 8.30 -3.36
CA VAL A 179 1.41 7.53 -4.07
C VAL A 179 2.03 6.83 -5.27
N GLY A 180 1.88 5.50 -5.35
CA GLY A 180 2.28 4.74 -6.53
C GLY A 180 1.38 5.09 -7.72
N PHE A 181 0.12 4.66 -7.63
CA PHE A 181 -0.87 4.75 -8.67
C PHE A 181 -2.19 5.31 -8.12
N GLU A 182 -2.81 6.19 -8.88
CA GLU A 182 -4.19 6.62 -8.65
C GLU A 182 -5.10 5.87 -9.63
N ILE A 183 -6.01 5.05 -9.11
CA ILE A 183 -6.80 4.09 -9.89
C ILE A 183 -8.31 4.39 -9.84
N PRO A 184 -9.09 3.96 -10.85
CA PRO A 184 -10.56 3.98 -10.80
C PRO A 184 -11.12 3.14 -9.65
N ASP A 185 -12.40 3.31 -9.31
CA ASP A 185 -13.09 2.48 -8.30
C ASP A 185 -13.44 1.08 -8.85
N LYS A 186 -12.41 0.28 -9.15
CA LYS A 186 -12.51 -1.14 -9.53
C LYS A 186 -12.03 -2.01 -8.39
N PHE A 187 -12.55 -3.22 -8.26
CA PHE A 187 -12.03 -4.20 -7.31
C PHE A 187 -10.80 -4.89 -7.93
N VAL A 188 -9.65 -4.71 -7.30
CA VAL A 188 -8.37 -5.22 -7.80
C VAL A 188 -7.74 -6.18 -6.79
N VAL A 189 -7.00 -7.15 -7.29
CA VAL A 189 -6.32 -8.21 -6.51
C VAL A 189 -4.91 -8.42 -7.03
N GLY A 190 -4.09 -9.16 -6.29
CA GLY A 190 -2.71 -9.43 -6.63
C GLY A 190 -1.74 -8.41 -6.06
N TYR A 191 -0.45 -8.74 -6.13
CA TYR A 191 0.62 -8.06 -5.43
C TYR A 191 0.29 -7.88 -3.93
N ALA A 192 -0.08 -9.00 -3.29
CA ALA A 192 -0.58 -9.10 -1.91
C ALA A 192 -1.97 -8.54 -1.60
N LEU A 193 -2.61 -7.77 -2.50
CA LEU A 193 -4.04 -7.47 -2.40
C LEU A 193 -4.85 -8.75 -2.62
N ASP A 194 -5.96 -8.89 -1.89
CA ASP A 194 -6.73 -10.14 -1.87
C ASP A 194 -8.22 -9.97 -2.14
N TYR A 195 -8.84 -11.12 -2.40
CA TYR A 195 -10.25 -11.33 -2.25
C TYR A 195 -10.46 -12.57 -1.38
N ASN A 196 -10.94 -12.37 -0.15
CA ASN A 196 -11.15 -13.44 0.84
C ASN A 196 -9.93 -14.34 1.04
N GLU A 197 -8.75 -13.74 1.22
CA GLU A 197 -7.43 -14.38 1.36
C GLU A 197 -6.83 -15.02 0.11
N TYR A 198 -7.56 -15.10 -1.00
CA TYR A 198 -7.04 -15.54 -2.30
C TYR A 198 -6.34 -14.41 -3.06
N PHE A 199 -5.61 -14.77 -4.12
CA PHE A 199 -4.91 -13.88 -5.05
C PHE A 199 -3.68 -13.15 -4.49
N ARG A 200 -3.32 -13.31 -3.21
CA ARG A 200 -2.10 -12.68 -2.64
C ARG A 200 -0.82 -13.14 -3.33
N ASP A 201 -0.83 -14.36 -3.88
CA ASP A 201 0.26 -15.03 -4.59
C ASP A 201 0.34 -14.69 -6.09
N LEU A 202 -0.53 -13.79 -6.58
CA LEU A 202 -0.43 -13.21 -7.90
C LEU A 202 0.53 -12.02 -7.88
N ASN A 203 1.45 -11.91 -8.84
CA ASN A 203 2.43 -10.82 -8.95
C ASN A 203 1.86 -9.53 -9.56
N HIS A 204 1.00 -9.66 -10.56
CA HIS A 204 0.33 -8.55 -11.22
C HIS A 204 -0.81 -8.01 -10.34
N VAL A 205 -1.11 -6.71 -10.44
CA VAL A 205 -2.41 -6.21 -9.97
C VAL A 205 -3.40 -6.40 -11.11
N CYS A 206 -4.47 -7.15 -10.85
CA CYS A 206 -5.47 -7.53 -11.84
C CYS A 206 -6.88 -7.13 -11.38
N VAL A 207 -7.80 -6.99 -12.34
CA VAL A 207 -9.24 -6.90 -12.03
C VAL A 207 -9.78 -8.32 -11.92
N ILE A 208 -10.53 -8.60 -10.85
CA ILE A 208 -11.17 -9.91 -10.64
C ILE A 208 -12.42 -10.02 -11.52
N SER A 209 -12.56 -11.15 -12.21
CA SER A 209 -13.75 -11.45 -13.05
C SER A 209 -14.98 -11.76 -12.19
N GLU A 210 -16.17 -11.75 -12.80
CA GLU A 210 -17.39 -12.20 -12.13
C GLU A 210 -17.32 -13.69 -11.73
N THR A 211 -16.69 -14.55 -12.53
CA THR A 211 -16.43 -15.95 -12.21
C THR A 211 -15.59 -16.08 -10.93
N GLY A 212 -14.49 -15.33 -10.83
CA GLY A 212 -13.63 -15.32 -9.65
C GLY A 212 -14.35 -14.79 -8.41
N LYS A 213 -15.11 -13.70 -8.54
CA LYS A 213 -15.93 -13.17 -7.43
C LYS A 213 -16.91 -14.21 -6.90
N ALA A 214 -17.59 -14.94 -7.79
CA ALA A 214 -18.53 -15.98 -7.38
C ALA A 214 -17.83 -17.17 -6.72
N LYS A 215 -16.69 -17.62 -7.29
CA LYS A 215 -15.93 -18.78 -6.81
C LYS A 215 -15.37 -18.62 -5.40
N TYR A 216 -14.90 -17.42 -5.07
CA TYR A 216 -14.23 -17.14 -3.79
C TYR A 216 -15.07 -16.31 -2.82
N LYS A 217 -16.38 -16.21 -3.07
CA LYS A 217 -17.31 -15.49 -2.18
C LYS A 217 -17.33 -16.16 -0.80
N ALA A 218 -17.34 -15.34 0.25
CA ALA A 218 -17.49 -15.78 1.64
C ALA A 218 -18.93 -16.20 1.97
#